data_AF-B9TJD4-F1
#
_entry.id   AF-B9TJD4-F1
#
_cell.length_a   1.000
_cell.length_b   1.000
_cell.length_c   1.000
_cell.angle_alpha   90.00
_cell.angle_beta   90.00
_cell.angle_gamma   90.00
#
_symmetry.space_group_name_H-M   'P 1'
#
loop_
_entity.id
_entity.type
_entity.pdbx_description
1 polymer ?
#
loop_
_entity_poly.entity_id
_entity_poly.type
_entity_poly.pdbx_seq_one_letter_code
_entity_poly.pdbx_strand_id
1 'polypeptide(L)'
;MNWHLYELIIQQLVDIAFGGVLCFHFYAEPLLNRKLGEFVAYATRQLPKTKCILYTNGDYLTAKKHSDLTAAGISLFFVTRHDNAITDVLLPVLRESNVVLDTRDDITFNNRAGLLGPPTDVRVRTLPCIFTSEALVITIDGNVLPCSCDFRESNCFGNVKEAHIRDIFCSDRCREFRRDLLAGRRAAYKLCRDCDAYCEVLNVPSAAEPHRAREQRPVIQIHRQNVERGGCEEYALVVGKEASNWGYITEVCFPQVEGTRSLRLDFEHARIPIHAWLPSAQRLPSTWGAFDEQKRRALALFDRVRPERIWMALPWIDSAVGFLAAVGEIGLPGVCVWQLATEVVSIPGSPRRSR
;
A
#
# COMPACT_ATOMS: atom_id res chain seq x y z
N MET A 1 -20.60 -19.10 -12.90
CA MET A 1 -20.04 -19.52 -14.21
C MET A 1 -20.11 -21.04 -14.26
N ASN A 2 -20.44 -21.63 -15.41
CA ASN A 2 -20.38 -23.10 -15.53
C ASN A 2 -18.92 -23.58 -15.58
N TRP A 3 -18.69 -24.85 -15.24
CA TRP A 3 -17.33 -25.40 -15.13
C TRP A 3 -16.57 -25.39 -16.45
N HIS A 4 -17.23 -25.78 -17.55
CA HIS A 4 -16.59 -25.90 -18.86
C HIS A 4 -16.07 -24.54 -19.39
N LEU A 5 -16.85 -23.48 -19.21
CA LEU A 5 -16.42 -22.13 -19.56
C LEU A 5 -15.24 -21.67 -18.69
N TYR A 6 -15.26 -21.97 -17.39
CA TYR A 6 -14.15 -21.64 -16.50
C TYR A 6 -12.86 -22.36 -16.91
N GLU A 7 -12.94 -23.67 -17.19
CA GLU A 7 -11.83 -24.47 -17.70
C GLU A 7 -11.29 -23.91 -19.02
N LEU A 8 -12.16 -23.55 -19.97
CA LEU A 8 -11.76 -22.90 -21.21
C LEU A 8 -10.98 -21.62 -20.95
N ILE A 9 -11.45 -20.75 -20.05
CA ILE A 9 -10.77 -19.50 -19.70
C ILE A 9 -9.38 -19.78 -19.12
N ILE A 10 -9.28 -20.70 -18.15
CA ILE A 10 -8.00 -21.03 -17.51
C ILE A 10 -7.04 -21.63 -18.54
N GLN A 11 -7.51 -22.48 -19.45
CA GLN A 11 -6.67 -23.03 -20.51
C GLN A 11 -6.12 -21.93 -21.43
N GLN A 12 -6.95 -20.98 -21.86
CA GLN A 12 -6.48 -19.84 -22.66
C GLN A 12 -5.47 -18.95 -21.92
N LEU A 13 -5.56 -18.86 -20.58
CA LEU A 13 -4.55 -18.18 -19.75
C LEU A 13 -3.24 -18.99 -19.65
N VAL A 14 -3.32 -20.32 -19.61
CA VAL A 14 -2.14 -21.21 -19.65
C VAL A 14 -1.41 -21.04 -20.98
N ASP A 15 -2.14 -20.98 -22.09
CA ASP A 15 -1.59 -20.85 -23.45
C ASP A 15 -0.76 -19.57 -23.64
N ILE A 16 -1.01 -18.52 -22.84
CA ILE A 16 -0.24 -17.27 -22.83
C ILE A 16 0.74 -17.16 -21.67
N ALA A 17 0.96 -18.24 -20.92
CA ALA A 17 1.79 -18.30 -19.74
C ALA A 17 1.45 -17.20 -18.71
N PHE A 18 0.16 -16.97 -18.48
CA PHE A 18 -0.31 -15.92 -17.57
C PHE A 18 0.27 -16.11 -16.16
N GLY A 19 0.91 -15.06 -15.64
CA GLY A 19 1.51 -15.04 -14.29
C GLY A 19 1.07 -13.82 -13.49
N GLY A 20 -0.08 -13.23 -13.85
CA GLY A 20 -0.62 -12.04 -13.21
C GLY A 20 -1.49 -12.36 -12.00
N VAL A 21 -2.59 -11.63 -11.88
CA VAL A 21 -3.55 -11.76 -10.77
C VAL A 21 -4.90 -12.25 -11.30
N LEU A 22 -5.49 -13.21 -10.60
CA LEU A 22 -6.83 -13.71 -10.86
C LEU A 22 -7.75 -13.35 -9.68
N CYS A 23 -8.85 -12.68 -10.00
CA CYS A 23 -9.90 -12.28 -9.04
C CYS A 23 -11.23 -12.96 -9.40
N PHE A 24 -12.02 -13.31 -8.39
CA PHE A 24 -13.22 -14.16 -8.53
C PHE A 24 -14.55 -13.42 -8.34
N HIS A 25 -14.60 -12.13 -8.71
CA HIS A 25 -15.76 -11.28 -8.48
C HIS A 25 -16.03 -10.34 -9.67
N PHE A 26 -17.24 -9.80 -9.69
CA PHE A 26 -17.62 -8.65 -10.52
C PHE A 26 -18.53 -7.72 -9.71
N TYR A 27 -19.79 -8.09 -9.50
CA TYR A 27 -20.76 -7.37 -8.64
C TYR A 27 -21.52 -8.29 -7.68
N ALA A 28 -21.03 -9.50 -7.47
CA ALA A 28 -21.64 -10.50 -6.59
C ALA A 28 -20.69 -10.90 -5.47
N GLU A 29 -21.24 -11.39 -4.36
CA GLU A 29 -20.48 -11.97 -3.25
C GLU A 29 -19.94 -13.36 -3.63
N PRO A 30 -18.62 -13.54 -3.81
CA PRO A 30 -18.07 -14.80 -4.30
C PRO A 30 -18.26 -15.97 -3.34
N LEU A 31 -18.32 -15.74 -2.02
CA LEU A 31 -18.45 -16.78 -1.01
C LEU A 31 -19.81 -17.49 -1.02
N LEU A 32 -20.80 -16.95 -1.73
CA LEU A 32 -22.07 -17.63 -2.04
C LEU A 32 -21.89 -18.77 -3.05
N ASN A 33 -20.85 -18.72 -3.88
CA ASN A 33 -20.54 -19.81 -4.79
C ASN A 33 -19.91 -20.99 -4.02
N ARG A 34 -20.70 -22.05 -3.84
CA ARG A 34 -20.25 -23.28 -3.16
C ARG A 34 -19.05 -23.96 -3.85
N LYS A 35 -18.85 -23.72 -5.15
CA LYS A 35 -17.74 -24.28 -5.94
C LYS A 35 -16.51 -23.37 -6.01
N LEU A 36 -16.48 -22.25 -5.27
CA LEU A 36 -15.36 -21.31 -5.33
C LEU A 36 -14.01 -22.00 -5.03
N GLY A 37 -13.94 -22.85 -4.00
CA GLY A 37 -12.73 -23.57 -3.67
C GLY A 37 -12.24 -24.49 -4.79
N GLU A 38 -13.16 -25.14 -5.51
CA GLU A 38 -12.82 -25.99 -6.66
C GLU A 38 -12.23 -25.17 -7.82
N PHE A 39 -12.82 -23.99 -8.11
CA PHE A 39 -12.30 -23.07 -9.12
C PHE A 39 -10.90 -22.57 -8.76
N VAL A 40 -10.70 -22.09 -7.52
CA VAL A 40 -9.39 -21.63 -7.05
C VAL A 40 -8.35 -22.74 -7.15
N ALA A 41 -8.64 -23.93 -6.62
CA ALA A 41 -7.72 -25.05 -6.64
C ALA A 41 -7.36 -25.48 -8.08
N TYR A 42 -8.32 -25.42 -9.00
CA TYR A 42 -8.06 -25.69 -10.41
C TYR A 42 -7.12 -24.65 -11.03
N ALA A 43 -7.42 -23.35 -10.87
CA ALA A 43 -6.56 -22.28 -11.39
C ALA A 43 -5.14 -22.33 -10.81
N THR A 44 -4.99 -22.54 -9.50
CA THR A 44 -3.68 -22.62 -8.85
C THR A 44 -2.85 -23.79 -9.37
N ARG A 45 -3.46 -24.93 -9.68
CA ARG A 45 -2.75 -26.07 -10.29
C ARG A 45 -2.29 -25.79 -11.72
N GLN A 46 -3.16 -25.17 -12.53
CA GLN A 46 -2.86 -24.91 -13.95
C GLN A 46 -1.91 -23.71 -14.13
N LEU A 47 -1.99 -22.71 -13.24
CA LEU A 47 -1.27 -21.44 -13.32
C LEU A 47 -0.48 -21.18 -12.02
N PRO A 48 0.58 -21.96 -11.71
CA PRO A 48 1.28 -21.90 -10.42
C PRO A 48 2.00 -20.57 -10.14
N LYS A 49 2.22 -19.74 -11.17
CA LYS A 49 2.80 -18.39 -11.03
C LYS A 49 1.76 -17.29 -10.81
N THR A 50 0.47 -17.59 -10.99
CA THR A 50 -0.62 -16.62 -10.86
C THR A 50 -1.01 -16.46 -9.40
N LYS A 51 -1.18 -15.21 -8.96
CA LYS A 51 -1.72 -14.92 -7.62
C LYS A 51 -3.23 -14.90 -7.67
N CYS A 52 -3.88 -15.69 -6.84
CA CYS A 52 -5.33 -15.66 -6.68
C CYS A 52 -5.67 -14.71 -5.51
N ILE A 53 -6.51 -13.70 -5.78
CA ILE A 53 -6.96 -12.71 -4.79
C ILE A 53 -8.49 -12.78 -4.68
N LEU A 54 -8.99 -12.79 -3.45
CA LEU A 54 -10.41 -12.80 -3.18
C LEU A 54 -10.86 -11.45 -2.62
N TYR A 55 -11.85 -10.84 -3.25
CA TYR A 55 -12.59 -9.70 -2.69
C TYR A 55 -13.94 -10.23 -2.19
N THR A 56 -14.32 -9.90 -0.96
CA THR A 56 -15.55 -10.38 -0.33
C THR A 56 -16.06 -9.37 0.67
N ASN A 57 -17.37 -9.35 0.91
CA ASN A 57 -17.94 -8.57 1.99
C ASN A 57 -17.69 -9.18 3.38
N GLY A 58 -17.22 -10.43 3.44
CA GLY A 58 -16.86 -11.11 4.69
C GLY A 58 -18.02 -11.77 5.45
N ASP A 59 -19.28 -11.59 5.04
CA ASP A 59 -20.46 -12.11 5.75
C ASP A 59 -20.43 -13.64 5.93
N TYR A 60 -19.85 -14.33 4.94
CA TYR A 60 -19.75 -15.79 4.91
C TYR A 60 -18.32 -16.29 5.15
N LEU A 61 -17.38 -15.40 5.52
CA LEU A 61 -15.98 -15.75 5.69
C LEU A 61 -15.70 -16.22 7.11
N THR A 62 -15.92 -17.52 7.35
CA THR A 62 -15.54 -18.17 8.60
C THR A 62 -14.04 -18.54 8.61
N ALA A 63 -13.45 -18.74 9.78
CA ALA A 63 -12.07 -19.25 9.91
C ALA A 63 -11.83 -20.55 9.12
N LYS A 64 -12.80 -21.47 9.13
CA LYS A 64 -12.72 -22.68 8.30
C LYS A 64 -12.67 -22.34 6.82
N LYS A 65 -13.54 -21.45 6.35
CA LYS A 65 -13.64 -21.09 4.93
C LYS A 65 -12.41 -20.32 4.44
N HIS A 66 -11.85 -19.46 5.28
CA HIS A 66 -10.55 -18.82 5.03
C HIS A 66 -9.44 -19.87 4.90
N SER A 67 -9.34 -20.81 5.85
CA SER A 67 -8.34 -21.87 5.81
C SER A 67 -8.49 -22.76 4.57
N ASP A 68 -9.70 -23.21 4.26
CA ASP A 68 -9.99 -24.04 3.08
C ASP A 68 -9.61 -23.31 1.77
N LEU A 69 -9.94 -22.02 1.65
CA LEU A 69 -9.64 -21.22 0.46
C LEU A 69 -8.15 -20.86 0.35
N THR A 70 -7.47 -20.63 1.48
CA THR A 70 -6.02 -20.45 1.51
C THR A 70 -5.32 -21.72 1.03
N ALA A 71 -5.75 -22.89 1.52
CA ALA A 71 -5.24 -24.18 1.07
C ALA A 71 -5.55 -24.47 -0.41
N ALA A 72 -6.69 -24.00 -0.92
CA ALA A 72 -7.01 -24.08 -2.35
C ALA A 72 -6.10 -23.19 -3.21
N GLY A 73 -5.55 -22.10 -2.66
CA GLY A 73 -4.59 -21.25 -3.35
C GLY A 73 -4.91 -19.75 -3.36
N ILE A 74 -5.91 -19.28 -2.61
CA ILE A 74 -6.08 -17.84 -2.38
C ILE A 74 -4.88 -17.32 -1.59
N SER A 75 -4.20 -16.32 -2.15
CA SER A 75 -3.01 -15.70 -1.58
C SER A 75 -3.32 -14.48 -0.70
N LEU A 76 -4.43 -13.80 -0.96
CA LEU A 76 -4.84 -12.58 -0.25
C LEU A 76 -6.36 -12.44 -0.27
N PHE A 77 -6.90 -12.01 0.86
CA PHE A 77 -8.32 -11.71 1.06
C PHE A 77 -8.48 -10.22 1.32
N PHE A 78 -9.18 -9.51 0.44
CA PHE A 78 -9.69 -8.18 0.70
C PHE A 78 -11.12 -8.30 1.20
N VAL A 79 -11.31 -8.01 2.47
CA VAL A 79 -12.61 -8.03 3.14
C VAL A 79 -13.11 -6.61 3.25
N THR A 80 -14.26 -6.33 2.68
CA THR A 80 -14.89 -5.01 2.77
C THR A 80 -16.17 -5.06 3.59
N ARG A 81 -16.20 -4.38 4.73
CA ARG A 81 -17.39 -4.26 5.57
C ARG A 81 -18.21 -3.03 5.20
N HIS A 82 -19.26 -3.24 4.40
CA HIS A 82 -20.14 -2.17 3.91
C HIS A 82 -21.02 -1.53 4.98
N ASP A 83 -21.26 -2.24 6.10
CA ASP A 83 -22.02 -1.79 7.26
C ASP A 83 -21.12 -1.32 8.41
N ASN A 84 -19.79 -1.30 8.20
CA ASN A 84 -18.75 -1.03 9.20
C ASN A 84 -18.74 -1.99 10.41
N ALA A 85 -19.63 -2.99 10.46
CA ALA A 85 -19.69 -3.91 11.58
C ALA A 85 -18.59 -4.97 11.47
N ILE A 86 -18.02 -5.39 12.60
CA ILE A 86 -17.13 -6.56 12.65
C ILE A 86 -17.81 -7.62 13.49
N THR A 87 -18.13 -8.75 12.87
CA THR A 87 -18.81 -9.87 13.54
C THR A 87 -17.81 -10.76 14.26
N ASP A 88 -18.21 -11.40 15.36
CA ASP A 88 -17.37 -12.34 16.11
C ASP A 88 -16.80 -13.48 15.26
N VAL A 89 -17.56 -13.91 14.24
CA VAL A 89 -17.16 -14.94 13.27
C VAL A 89 -15.95 -14.51 12.44
N LEU A 90 -15.83 -13.21 12.17
CA LEU A 90 -14.82 -12.62 11.30
C LEU A 90 -13.55 -12.25 12.09
N LEU A 91 -13.68 -11.88 13.37
CA LEU A 91 -12.55 -11.53 14.25
C LEU A 91 -11.34 -12.47 14.19
N PRO A 92 -11.49 -13.81 14.26
CA PRO A 92 -10.35 -14.71 14.16
C PRO A 92 -9.69 -14.65 12.77
N VAL A 93 -10.46 -14.45 11.71
CA VAL A 93 -9.96 -14.34 10.33
C VAL A 93 -9.14 -13.06 10.12
N LEU A 94 -9.55 -11.96 10.74
CA LEU A 94 -8.87 -10.66 10.60
C LEU A 94 -7.46 -10.63 11.21
N ARG A 95 -7.12 -11.63 12.03
CA ARG A 95 -5.77 -11.77 12.60
C ARG A 95 -4.79 -12.45 11.64
N GLU A 96 -5.30 -13.01 10.55
CA GLU A 96 -4.50 -13.72 9.56
C GLU A 96 -3.76 -12.72 8.67
N SER A 97 -2.45 -12.95 8.48
CA SER A 97 -1.55 -12.01 7.77
C SER A 97 -1.89 -11.79 6.28
N ASN A 98 -2.70 -12.67 5.70
CA ASN A 98 -3.17 -12.61 4.31
C ASN A 98 -4.59 -12.05 4.20
N VAL A 99 -5.07 -11.33 5.20
CA VAL A 99 -6.39 -10.69 5.23
C VAL A 99 -6.21 -9.19 5.41
N VAL A 100 -6.80 -8.43 4.50
CA VAL A 100 -6.89 -6.97 4.56
C VAL A 100 -8.35 -6.62 4.78
N LEU A 101 -8.60 -5.75 5.74
CA LEU A 101 -9.94 -5.26 6.05
C LEU A 101 -10.03 -3.78 5.65
N ASP A 102 -11.02 -3.49 4.82
CA ASP A 102 -11.51 -2.14 4.60
C ASP A 102 -12.94 -2.04 5.17
N THR A 103 -13.27 -0.91 5.76
CA THR A 103 -14.64 -0.54 6.10
C THR A 103 -15.21 0.38 5.02
N ARG A 104 -16.53 0.64 5.08
CA ARG A 104 -17.18 1.60 4.17
C ARG A 104 -16.49 2.97 4.20
N ASP A 105 -16.02 3.36 5.39
CA ASP A 105 -15.44 4.68 5.62
C ASP A 105 -14.01 4.78 5.07
N ASP A 106 -13.33 3.65 4.85
CA ASP A 106 -11.99 3.59 4.27
C ASP A 106 -11.99 3.66 2.72
N ILE A 107 -13.16 3.49 2.09
CA ILE A 107 -13.26 3.30 0.65
C ILE A 107 -13.65 4.59 -0.06
N THR A 108 -12.86 4.96 -1.07
CA THR A 108 -13.27 5.96 -2.04
C THR A 108 -14.26 5.35 -3.03
N PHE A 109 -15.51 5.80 -2.97
CA PHE A 109 -16.54 5.38 -3.91
C PHE A 109 -16.32 6.02 -5.29
N ASN A 110 -16.48 5.21 -6.33
CA ASN A 110 -16.70 5.72 -7.68
C ASN A 110 -18.17 5.57 -8.08
N ASN A 111 -18.60 6.37 -9.05
CA ASN A 111 -19.96 6.44 -9.54
C ASN A 111 -20.34 5.30 -10.51
N ARG A 112 -19.46 4.30 -10.68
CA ARG A 112 -19.64 3.15 -11.56
C ARG A 112 -19.99 3.57 -12.99
N ALA A 113 -19.12 4.41 -13.57
CA ALA A 113 -19.27 4.91 -14.94
C ALA A 113 -20.62 5.63 -15.19
N GLY A 114 -21.08 6.36 -14.17
CA GLY A 114 -22.31 7.15 -14.24
C GLY A 114 -23.57 6.43 -13.78
N LEU A 115 -23.48 5.15 -13.39
CA LEU A 115 -24.62 4.36 -12.93
C LEU A 115 -25.18 4.88 -11.58
N LEU A 116 -24.31 5.41 -10.72
CA LEU A 116 -24.67 5.92 -9.38
C LEU A 116 -24.79 7.44 -9.34
N GLY A 117 -24.89 8.09 -10.50
CA GLY A 117 -24.98 9.56 -10.63
C GLY A 117 -23.86 10.16 -11.46
N PRO A 118 -23.90 11.48 -11.72
CA PRO A 118 -22.89 12.16 -12.52
C PRO A 118 -21.50 12.13 -11.82
N PRO A 119 -20.40 12.32 -12.57
CA PRO A 119 -19.07 12.45 -11.99
C PRO A 119 -19.00 13.54 -10.92
N THR A 120 -18.40 13.21 -9.78
CA THR A 120 -18.10 14.17 -8.71
C THR A 120 -17.06 15.21 -9.14
N ASP A 121 -16.08 14.80 -9.96
CA ASP A 121 -15.10 15.67 -10.60
C ASP A 121 -15.03 15.42 -12.11
N VAL A 122 -15.43 16.41 -12.90
CA VAL A 122 -15.43 16.33 -14.36
C VAL A 122 -14.02 16.35 -14.98
N ARG A 123 -12.99 16.79 -14.24
CA ARG A 123 -11.59 16.81 -14.71
C ARG A 123 -11.07 15.41 -14.99
N VAL A 124 -11.64 14.39 -14.33
CA VAL A 124 -11.33 12.97 -14.57
C VAL A 124 -11.44 12.61 -16.05
N ARG A 125 -12.31 13.27 -16.81
CA ARG A 125 -12.54 13.03 -18.25
C ARG A 125 -11.31 13.27 -19.13
N THR A 126 -10.36 14.09 -18.69
CA THR A 126 -9.14 14.42 -19.45
C THR A 126 -7.92 13.68 -18.93
N LEU A 127 -8.08 12.84 -17.91
CA LEU A 127 -6.97 12.16 -17.26
C LEU A 127 -6.78 10.74 -17.79
N PRO A 128 -5.53 10.24 -17.85
CA PRO A 128 -5.25 8.87 -18.21
C PRO A 128 -6.02 7.85 -17.35
N CYS A 129 -6.37 6.70 -17.92
CA CYS A 129 -6.89 5.54 -17.17
C CYS A 129 -6.03 4.31 -17.49
N ILE A 130 -5.31 3.82 -16.49
CA ILE A 130 -4.42 2.65 -16.63
C ILE A 130 -5.15 1.31 -16.50
N PHE A 131 -6.30 1.29 -15.80
CA PHE A 131 -7.02 0.05 -15.47
C PHE A 131 -7.23 -0.84 -16.70
N THR A 132 -7.66 -0.22 -17.79
CA THR A 132 -8.01 -0.92 -19.04
C THR A 132 -6.80 -1.51 -19.76
N SER A 133 -5.58 -1.10 -19.37
CA SER A 133 -4.32 -1.66 -19.88
C SER A 133 -3.76 -2.77 -19.01
N GLU A 134 -4.11 -2.81 -17.72
CA GLU A 134 -3.59 -3.79 -16.75
C GLU A 134 -4.57 -4.92 -16.44
N ALA A 135 -5.87 -4.68 -16.65
CA ALA A 135 -6.92 -5.62 -16.27
C ALA A 135 -8.01 -5.72 -17.34
N LEU A 136 -8.67 -6.88 -17.35
CA LEU A 136 -9.86 -7.18 -18.12
C LEU A 136 -10.87 -7.89 -17.21
N VAL A 137 -12.14 -7.84 -17.57
CA VAL A 137 -13.20 -8.57 -16.87
C VAL A 137 -13.77 -9.63 -17.80
N ILE A 138 -13.99 -10.84 -17.28
CA ILE A 138 -14.71 -11.90 -17.99
C ILE A 138 -16.00 -12.17 -17.24
N THR A 139 -17.14 -11.98 -17.90
CA THR A 139 -18.46 -12.14 -17.28
C THR A 139 -18.83 -13.63 -17.17
N ILE A 140 -19.92 -13.92 -16.47
CA ILE A 140 -20.40 -15.29 -16.26
C ILE A 140 -20.73 -16.03 -17.58
N ASP A 141 -21.03 -15.27 -18.62
CA ASP A 141 -21.37 -15.75 -19.97
C ASP A 141 -20.17 -15.77 -20.93
N GLY A 142 -18.99 -15.35 -20.46
CA GLY A 142 -17.73 -15.35 -21.20
C GLY A 142 -17.43 -14.05 -21.95
N ASN A 143 -18.23 -12.99 -21.76
CA ASN A 143 -17.97 -11.70 -22.40
C ASN A 143 -16.73 -11.04 -21.80
N VAL A 144 -15.87 -10.47 -22.65
CA VAL A 144 -14.66 -9.75 -22.24
C VAL A 144 -14.94 -8.26 -22.24
N LEU A 145 -14.82 -7.62 -21.08
CA LEU A 145 -15.08 -6.20 -20.89
C LEU A 145 -13.79 -5.43 -20.55
N PRO A 146 -13.69 -4.15 -20.92
CA PRO A 146 -12.54 -3.30 -20.60
C PRO A 146 -12.38 -2.97 -19.12
N CYS A 147 -13.46 -2.99 -18.35
CA CYS A 147 -13.47 -2.37 -17.03
C CYS A 147 -14.52 -3.00 -16.11
N SER A 148 -14.20 -3.09 -14.82
CA SER A 148 -15.17 -3.47 -13.78
C SER A 148 -16.32 -2.48 -13.63
N CYS A 149 -16.19 -1.23 -14.11
CA CYS A 149 -17.28 -0.26 -14.11
C CYS A 149 -18.34 -0.50 -15.20
N ASP A 150 -18.10 -1.39 -16.18
CA ASP A 150 -19.06 -1.67 -17.26
C ASP A 150 -20.12 -2.70 -16.85
N PHE A 151 -20.88 -2.40 -15.79
CA PHE A 151 -21.91 -3.28 -15.24
C PHE A 151 -22.94 -3.75 -16.28
N ARG A 152 -23.26 -2.88 -17.25
CA ARG A 152 -24.25 -3.16 -18.31
C ARG A 152 -23.66 -3.85 -19.54
N GLU A 153 -22.38 -4.24 -19.49
CA GLU A 153 -21.66 -4.90 -20.57
C GLU A 153 -21.71 -4.14 -21.91
N SER A 154 -21.77 -2.80 -21.82
CA SER A 154 -22.03 -1.93 -22.96
C SER A 154 -20.85 -1.80 -23.93
N ASN A 155 -19.66 -2.25 -23.51
CA ASN A 155 -18.42 -2.20 -24.28
C ASN A 155 -17.76 -3.58 -24.37
N CYS A 156 -18.56 -4.63 -24.58
CA CYS A 156 -18.04 -5.98 -24.82
C CYS A 156 -17.09 -6.00 -26.02
N PHE A 157 -15.87 -6.50 -25.82
CA PHE A 157 -14.83 -6.64 -26.84
C PHE A 157 -14.90 -7.96 -27.60
N GLY A 158 -15.55 -8.97 -27.04
CA GLY A 158 -15.70 -10.30 -27.63
C GLY A 158 -16.10 -11.31 -26.56
N ASN A 159 -16.27 -12.57 -26.98
CA ASN A 159 -16.58 -13.67 -26.08
C ASN A 159 -15.52 -14.77 -26.16
N VAL A 160 -15.04 -15.25 -25.02
CA VAL A 160 -13.98 -16.28 -24.94
C VAL A 160 -14.38 -17.63 -25.54
N LYS A 161 -15.68 -17.87 -25.74
CA LYS A 161 -16.21 -19.05 -26.45
C LYS A 161 -16.02 -18.97 -27.96
N GLU A 162 -15.83 -17.77 -28.49
CA GLU A 162 -15.77 -17.49 -29.93
C GLU A 162 -14.34 -17.18 -30.39
N ALA A 163 -13.55 -16.52 -29.55
CA ALA A 163 -12.18 -16.15 -29.85
C ALA A 163 -11.28 -16.30 -28.62
N HIS A 164 -10.00 -16.55 -28.86
CA HIS A 164 -9.01 -16.66 -27.79
C HIS A 164 -8.82 -15.31 -27.09
N ILE A 165 -8.69 -15.31 -25.75
CA ILE A 165 -8.61 -14.10 -24.92
C ILE A 165 -7.49 -13.15 -25.37
N ARG A 166 -6.34 -13.71 -25.76
CA ARG A 166 -5.22 -12.96 -26.37
C ARG A 166 -5.66 -12.17 -27.60
N ASP A 167 -6.40 -12.80 -28.50
CA ASP A 167 -6.78 -12.21 -29.77
C ASP A 167 -7.85 -11.12 -29.56
N ILE A 168 -8.76 -11.34 -28.61
CA ILE A 168 -9.71 -10.31 -28.14
C ILE A 168 -8.92 -9.10 -27.59
N PHE A 169 -8.03 -9.32 -26.61
CA PHE A 169 -7.25 -8.26 -25.96
C PHE A 169 -6.30 -7.51 -26.92
N CYS A 170 -5.79 -8.22 -27.92
CA CYS A 170 -4.92 -7.68 -28.96
C CYS A 170 -5.66 -7.17 -30.20
N SER A 171 -7.00 -7.21 -30.23
CA SER A 171 -7.80 -6.65 -31.33
C SER A 171 -7.57 -5.15 -31.51
N ASP A 172 -7.79 -4.64 -32.72
CA ASP A 172 -7.61 -3.21 -33.02
C ASP A 172 -8.51 -2.34 -32.14
N ARG A 173 -9.75 -2.77 -31.92
CA ARG A 173 -10.70 -2.10 -31.01
C ARG A 173 -10.17 -2.00 -29.59
N CYS A 174 -9.62 -3.08 -29.02
CA CYS A 174 -9.02 -3.06 -27.69
C CYS A 174 -7.76 -2.18 -27.62
N ARG A 175 -6.88 -2.24 -28.63
CA ARG A 175 -5.66 -1.44 -28.68
C ARG A 175 -5.97 0.05 -28.78
N GLU A 176 -6.92 0.42 -29.63
CA GLU A 176 -7.40 1.80 -29.76
C GLU A 176 -8.01 2.31 -28.46
N PHE A 177 -8.91 1.54 -27.86
CA PHE A 177 -9.55 1.90 -26.59
C PHE A 177 -8.52 2.17 -25.49
N ARG A 178 -7.54 1.28 -25.32
CA ARG A 178 -6.46 1.45 -24.34
C ARG A 178 -5.58 2.66 -24.64
N ARG A 179 -5.15 2.83 -25.89
CA ARG A 179 -4.34 3.98 -26.33
C ARG A 179 -5.04 5.30 -26.05
N ASP A 180 -6.34 5.37 -26.31
CA ASP A 180 -7.15 6.56 -26.07
C ASP A 180 -7.27 6.87 -24.59
N LEU A 181 -7.57 5.86 -23.78
CA LEU A 181 -7.69 6.04 -22.33
C LEU A 181 -6.36 6.37 -21.65
N LEU A 182 -5.23 5.82 -22.11
CA LEU A 182 -3.90 6.22 -21.64
C LEU A 182 -3.56 7.67 -22.01
N ALA A 183 -4.08 8.16 -23.13
CA ALA A 183 -3.93 9.56 -23.55
C ALA A 183 -4.99 10.50 -22.92
N GLY A 184 -5.80 10.01 -21.97
CA GLY A 184 -6.82 10.81 -21.29
C GLY A 184 -8.05 11.14 -22.15
N ARG A 185 -8.28 10.44 -23.27
CA ARG A 185 -9.44 10.66 -24.15
C ARG A 185 -10.70 9.94 -23.63
N ARG A 186 -11.02 10.06 -22.34
CA ARG A 186 -12.17 9.34 -21.74
C ARG A 186 -13.51 9.79 -22.34
N ALA A 187 -13.60 11.06 -22.73
CA ALA A 187 -14.82 11.65 -23.31
C ALA A 187 -15.27 10.98 -24.62
N ALA A 188 -14.39 10.30 -25.34
CA ALA A 188 -14.70 9.59 -26.58
C ALA A 188 -15.61 8.37 -26.36
N TYR A 189 -15.64 7.82 -25.15
CA TYR A 189 -16.38 6.59 -24.83
C TYR A 189 -17.47 6.89 -23.81
N LYS A 190 -18.71 6.48 -24.10
CA LYS A 190 -19.86 6.71 -23.20
C LYS A 190 -19.58 6.20 -21.78
N LEU A 191 -19.01 5.00 -21.65
CA LEU A 191 -18.62 4.40 -20.38
C LEU A 191 -17.65 5.30 -19.59
N CYS A 192 -16.63 5.84 -20.26
CA CYS A 192 -15.53 6.52 -19.59
C CYS A 192 -15.81 8.01 -19.38
N ARG A 193 -16.62 8.63 -20.23
CA ARG A 193 -17.04 10.03 -20.12
C ARG A 193 -17.82 10.28 -18.83
N ASP A 194 -18.63 9.31 -18.41
CA ASP A 194 -19.51 9.47 -17.25
C ASP A 194 -18.88 8.83 -15.99
N CYS A 195 -17.62 8.41 -16.05
CA CYS A 195 -16.86 7.81 -14.96
C CYS A 195 -16.06 8.85 -14.17
N ASP A 196 -16.13 8.78 -12.84
CA ASP A 196 -15.28 9.55 -11.92
C ASP A 196 -14.20 8.69 -11.23
N ALA A 197 -14.05 7.43 -11.64
CA ALA A 197 -12.98 6.59 -11.12
C ALA A 197 -11.62 7.21 -11.44
N TYR A 198 -10.99 7.74 -10.40
CA TYR A 198 -9.64 8.26 -10.44
C TYR A 198 -8.71 7.17 -9.93
N CYS A 199 -7.93 6.55 -10.82
CA CYS A 199 -6.68 5.97 -10.37
C CYS A 199 -5.78 7.17 -10.11
N GLU A 200 -5.27 7.37 -8.89
CA GLU A 200 -4.12 8.26 -8.70
C GLU A 200 -2.99 7.75 -9.58
N VAL A 201 -2.84 8.33 -10.77
CA VAL A 201 -1.78 7.99 -11.74
C VAL A 201 -0.38 8.40 -11.21
N LEU A 202 -0.25 8.67 -9.91
CA LEU A 202 1.03 8.84 -9.20
C LEU A 202 1.08 8.16 -7.82
N ASN A 203 0.10 7.36 -7.38
CA ASN A 203 0.22 6.60 -6.11
C ASN A 203 -0.80 5.46 -5.86
N VAL A 204 -1.49 4.91 -6.88
CA VAL A 204 -2.25 3.66 -6.70
C VAL A 204 -1.35 2.45 -7.06
N PRO A 205 -1.10 1.53 -6.12
CA PRO A 205 -0.50 0.24 -6.41
C PRO A 205 -1.30 -0.50 -7.49
N SER A 206 -0.60 -1.04 -8.48
CA SER A 206 -1.18 -1.91 -9.51
C SER A 206 -1.94 -3.08 -8.86
N ALA A 207 -2.88 -3.72 -9.56
CA ALA A 207 -3.44 -5.01 -9.10
C ALA A 207 -2.36 -6.08 -8.83
N ALA A 208 -1.15 -5.90 -9.37
CA ALA A 208 0.04 -6.71 -9.09
C ALA A 208 0.73 -6.39 -7.74
N GLU A 209 0.46 -5.23 -7.17
CA GLU A 209 0.91 -4.81 -5.86
C GLU A 209 -0.25 -4.95 -4.88
N PRO A 210 -0.32 -6.04 -4.11
CA PRO A 210 -1.23 -6.05 -2.98
C PRO A 210 -0.87 -4.85 -2.13
N HIS A 211 -1.83 -3.94 -1.96
CA HIS A 211 -1.86 -3.04 -0.82
C HIS A 211 -1.61 -3.90 0.40
N ARG A 212 -0.35 -3.95 0.82
CA ARG A 212 -0.07 -4.15 2.22
C ARG A 212 -0.74 -2.94 2.87
N ALA A 213 -1.93 -3.14 3.41
CA ALA A 213 -2.16 -2.70 4.77
C ALA A 213 -1.11 -3.40 5.64
N ARG A 214 0.16 -3.01 5.44
CA ARG A 214 1.13 -3.04 6.50
C ARG A 214 0.44 -2.19 7.53
N GLU A 215 0.15 -2.75 8.71
CA GLU A 215 0.15 -1.94 9.93
C GLU A 215 1.19 -0.85 9.68
N GLN A 216 0.80 0.42 9.55
CA GLN A 216 1.76 1.46 9.19
C GLN A 216 2.78 1.48 10.32
N ARG A 217 3.87 0.71 10.22
CA ARG A 217 4.79 0.65 11.34
C ARG A 217 5.68 1.88 11.25
N PRO A 218 6.11 2.41 12.40
CA PRO A 218 6.78 3.68 12.43
C PRO A 218 7.99 3.72 11.49
N VAL A 219 8.13 4.82 10.76
CA VAL A 219 9.43 5.23 10.23
C VAL A 219 10.18 5.82 11.41
N ILE A 220 11.23 5.15 11.86
CA ILE A 220 12.12 5.75 12.85
C ILE A 220 13.07 6.68 12.12
N GLN A 221 12.98 7.95 12.48
CA GLN A 221 13.92 8.96 12.10
C GLN A 221 14.93 9.15 13.25
N ILE A 222 16.22 8.94 12.98
CA ILE A 222 17.29 9.06 13.99
C ILE A 222 18.21 10.22 13.68
N HIS A 223 18.57 10.92 14.75
CA HIS A 223 19.45 12.07 14.70
C HIS A 223 20.62 11.90 15.66
N ARG A 224 21.82 12.22 15.17
CA ARG A 224 22.95 12.56 16.03
C ARG A 224 22.92 14.04 16.36
N GLN A 225 23.20 14.31 17.64
CA GLN A 225 23.51 15.62 18.17
C GLN A 225 24.84 16.20 17.70
N ASN A 226 24.81 17.52 17.48
CA ASN A 226 25.65 18.47 18.21
C ASN A 226 25.00 18.82 19.58
N VAL A 227 25.79 19.33 20.54
CA VAL A 227 25.32 19.70 21.91
C VAL A 227 24.30 20.85 21.90
N GLU A 228 24.01 21.40 20.73
CA GLU A 228 23.04 22.45 20.46
C GLU A 228 22.23 22.08 19.23
N ARG A 229 20.98 22.54 19.15
CA ARG A 229 20.16 22.47 17.94
C ARG A 229 20.85 23.22 16.79
N GLY A 230 21.25 22.50 15.74
CA GLY A 230 21.86 23.05 14.52
C GLY A 230 21.20 22.50 13.25
N GLY A 231 21.96 22.49 12.14
CA GLY A 231 21.43 22.13 10.82
C GLY A 231 20.94 20.67 10.70
N CYS A 232 21.56 19.75 11.43
CA CYS A 232 21.14 18.35 11.49
C CYS A 232 19.77 18.22 12.15
N GLU A 233 19.60 18.92 13.27
CA GLU A 233 18.37 18.96 14.06
C GLU A 233 17.23 19.70 13.34
N GLU A 234 17.50 20.74 12.54
CA GLU A 234 16.45 21.36 11.72
C GLU A 234 16.05 20.50 10.53
N TYR A 235 17.02 19.94 9.82
CA TYR A 235 16.73 19.08 8.68
C TYR A 235 15.91 17.86 9.12
N ALA A 236 16.30 17.29 10.26
CA ALA A 236 15.54 16.33 11.02
C ALA A 236 14.09 16.77 11.27
N LEU A 237 13.91 17.94 11.89
CA LEU A 237 12.59 18.48 12.21
C LEU A 237 11.71 18.68 10.97
N VAL A 238 12.28 19.26 9.91
CA VAL A 238 11.60 19.48 8.63
C VAL A 238 11.16 18.15 8.04
N VAL A 239 12.06 17.19 7.92
CA VAL A 239 11.75 15.87 7.34
C VAL A 239 10.72 15.12 8.18
N GLY A 240 10.82 15.17 9.51
CA GLY A 240 9.86 14.50 10.39
C GLY A 240 8.45 15.10 10.31
N LYS A 241 8.35 16.44 10.26
CA LYS A 241 7.08 17.14 10.09
C LYS A 241 6.46 16.85 8.73
N GLU A 242 7.24 16.94 7.64
CA GLU A 242 6.74 16.67 6.30
C GLU A 242 6.35 15.20 6.12
N ALA A 243 7.11 14.25 6.68
CA ALA A 243 6.74 12.84 6.67
C ALA A 243 5.40 12.60 7.38
N SER A 244 5.19 13.21 8.56
CA SER A 244 3.92 13.16 9.28
C SER A 244 2.78 13.80 8.46
N ASN A 245 3.01 14.96 7.84
CA ASN A 245 2.05 15.62 6.95
C ASN A 245 1.67 14.77 5.73
N TRP A 246 2.60 13.94 5.25
CA TRP A 246 2.40 12.99 4.14
C TRP A 246 1.76 11.67 4.59
N GLY A 247 1.36 11.55 5.86
CA GLY A 247 0.64 10.39 6.39
C GLY A 247 1.53 9.23 6.85
N TYR A 248 2.84 9.44 7.02
CA TYR A 248 3.71 8.44 7.62
C TYR A 248 3.58 8.44 9.15
N ILE A 249 3.41 7.26 9.75
CA ILE A 249 3.62 7.08 11.19
C ILE A 249 5.11 7.31 11.44
N THR A 250 5.43 8.47 12.00
CA THR A 250 6.81 8.94 12.18
C THR A 250 7.13 8.93 13.66
N GLU A 251 8.24 8.31 14.04
CA GLU A 251 8.78 8.35 15.39
C GLU A 251 10.23 8.84 15.31
N VAL A 252 10.65 9.62 16.30
CA VAL A 252 11.99 10.21 16.29
C VAL A 252 12.82 9.70 17.45
N CYS A 253 14.10 9.46 17.23
CA CYS A 253 15.02 9.01 18.26
C CYS A 253 16.27 9.90 18.29
N PHE A 254 16.44 10.61 19.41
CA PHE A 254 17.56 11.51 19.63
C PHE A 254 17.83 11.70 21.14
N PRO A 255 19.02 12.18 21.54
CA PRO A 255 19.33 12.41 22.95
C PRO A 255 18.48 13.49 23.60
N GLN A 256 18.10 13.25 24.85
CA GLN A 256 17.23 14.12 25.63
C GLN A 256 18.05 14.90 26.66
N VAL A 257 18.83 15.88 26.20
CA VAL A 257 19.66 16.79 27.01
C VAL A 257 19.26 18.26 26.77
N GLU A 258 19.77 19.21 27.56
CA GLU A 258 19.34 20.62 27.50
C GLU A 258 19.50 21.24 26.09
N GLY A 259 20.56 20.87 25.37
CA GLY A 259 20.85 21.34 24.01
C GLY A 259 19.78 21.05 22.95
N THR A 260 19.02 19.96 23.12
CA THR A 260 17.92 19.56 22.22
C THR A 260 16.54 19.85 22.80
N ARG A 261 16.45 20.62 23.88
CA ARG A 261 15.17 20.94 24.51
C ARG A 261 14.19 21.63 23.55
N SER A 262 14.67 22.57 22.74
CA SER A 262 13.82 23.25 21.75
C SER A 262 13.35 22.31 20.64
N LEU A 263 14.20 21.39 20.20
CA LEU A 263 13.84 20.35 19.22
C LEU A 263 12.77 19.39 19.76
N ARG A 264 12.93 18.96 21.03
CA ARG A 264 11.93 18.15 21.74
C ARG A 264 10.56 18.84 21.77
N LEU A 265 10.52 20.11 22.16
CA LEU A 265 9.28 20.89 22.18
C LEU A 265 8.63 20.97 20.79
N ASP A 266 9.42 21.13 19.73
CA ASP A 266 8.89 21.22 18.37
C ASP A 266 8.32 19.89 17.85
N PHE A 267 8.92 18.76 18.20
CA PHE A 267 8.36 17.43 17.90
C PHE A 267 7.12 17.11 18.75
N GLU A 268 7.11 17.51 20.02
CA GLU A 268 5.94 17.42 20.90
C GLU A 268 4.77 18.24 20.36
N HIS A 269 5.02 19.48 19.91
CA HIS A 269 4.01 20.30 19.23
C HIS A 269 3.50 19.67 17.93
N ALA A 270 4.37 18.97 17.20
CA ALA A 270 4.00 18.22 16.00
C ALA A 270 3.31 16.87 16.29
N ARG A 271 3.14 16.49 17.57
CA ARG A 271 2.57 15.21 18.02
C ARG A 271 3.32 13.97 17.50
N ILE A 272 4.63 14.09 17.31
CA ILE A 272 5.51 13.01 16.86
C ILE A 272 6.13 12.33 18.10
N PRO A 273 6.00 10.99 18.29
CA PRO A 273 6.58 10.31 19.44
C PRO A 273 8.12 10.36 19.44
N ILE A 274 8.69 10.49 20.64
CA ILE A 274 10.12 10.71 20.84
C ILE A 274 10.71 9.58 21.71
N HIS A 275 11.81 9.00 21.24
CA HIS A 275 12.60 8.00 21.97
C HIS A 275 13.94 8.56 22.38
N ALA A 276 14.29 8.37 23.64
CA ALA A 276 15.60 8.76 24.15
C ALA A 276 16.70 7.89 23.53
N TRP A 277 17.67 8.54 22.90
CA TRP A 277 18.94 7.97 22.53
C TRP A 277 19.98 8.36 23.60
N LEU A 278 20.53 7.39 24.34
CA LEU A 278 21.38 7.60 25.55
C LEU A 278 20.62 8.06 26.82
N PRO A 279 21.16 7.82 28.04
CA PRO A 279 20.54 8.26 29.29
C PRO A 279 20.64 9.78 29.48
N SER A 280 19.64 10.39 30.13
CA SER A 280 19.66 11.80 30.54
C SER A 280 20.84 12.18 31.47
N ALA A 281 21.54 11.18 32.04
CA ALA A 281 22.66 11.35 32.96
C ALA A 281 24.05 11.37 32.29
N GLN A 282 24.19 11.08 30.99
CA GLN A 282 25.49 11.17 30.31
C GLN A 282 25.84 12.64 30.01
N ARG A 283 26.92 13.14 30.63
CA ARG A 283 27.36 14.55 30.59
C ARG A 283 28.45 14.87 29.55
N LEU A 284 28.81 13.94 28.65
CA LEU A 284 29.95 14.13 27.74
C LEU A 284 29.51 14.27 26.26
N PRO A 285 29.96 15.31 25.53
CA PRO A 285 29.60 15.56 24.13
C PRO A 285 30.05 14.52 23.10
N SER A 286 31.05 13.69 23.41
CA SER A 286 31.90 13.07 22.38
C SER A 286 31.90 11.55 22.29
N THR A 287 31.05 10.82 23.02
CA THR A 287 31.05 9.36 22.94
C THR A 287 29.65 8.84 22.61
N TRP A 288 29.49 8.33 21.39
CA TRP A 288 28.27 7.68 20.89
C TRP A 288 27.90 6.38 21.64
N GLY A 289 28.51 6.12 22.79
CA GLY A 289 28.60 4.80 23.40
C GLY A 289 29.54 3.88 22.62
N ALA A 290 29.92 2.75 23.22
CA ALA A 290 30.66 1.71 22.49
C ALA A 290 29.79 1.11 21.37
N PHE A 291 30.42 0.57 20.34
CA PHE A 291 29.73 -0.08 19.19
C PHE A 291 28.67 -1.08 19.67
N ASP A 292 29.02 -1.99 20.59
CA ASP A 292 28.11 -3.02 21.09
C ASP A 292 26.94 -2.42 21.88
N GLU A 293 27.17 -1.32 22.60
CA GLU A 293 26.12 -0.64 23.34
C GLU A 293 25.11 0.03 22.40
N GLN A 294 25.61 0.71 21.36
CA GLN A 294 24.77 1.31 20.32
C GLN A 294 23.92 0.25 19.64
N LYS A 295 24.55 -0.86 19.22
CA LYS A 295 23.88 -1.96 18.53
C LYS A 295 22.80 -2.59 19.40
N ARG A 296 23.12 -2.93 20.66
CA ARG A 296 22.16 -3.50 21.62
C ARG A 296 20.97 -2.57 21.86
N ARG A 297 21.19 -1.27 22.00
CA ARG A 297 20.12 -0.27 22.19
C ARG A 297 19.26 -0.09 20.95
N ALA A 298 19.88 -0.10 19.76
CA ALA A 298 19.19 -0.04 18.49
C ALA A 298 18.24 -1.23 18.34
N LEU A 299 18.74 -2.45 18.56
CA LEU A 299 17.93 -3.67 18.52
C LEU A 299 16.77 -3.63 19.52
N ALA A 300 17.02 -3.19 20.76
CA ALA A 300 15.95 -3.03 21.76
C ALA A 300 14.89 -1.98 21.36
N LEU A 301 15.31 -0.91 20.68
CA LEU A 301 14.38 0.08 20.12
C LEU A 301 13.56 -0.54 18.99
N PHE A 302 14.19 -1.29 18.09
CA PHE A 302 13.52 -1.95 16.96
C PHE A 302 12.54 -3.03 17.42
N ASP A 303 12.84 -3.76 18.48
CA ASP A 303 11.92 -4.73 19.07
C ASP A 303 10.65 -4.07 19.63
N ARG A 304 10.82 -2.88 20.24
CA ARG A 304 9.71 -2.11 20.82
C ARG A 304 8.87 -1.39 19.78
N VAL A 305 9.53 -0.68 18.86
CA VAL A 305 8.89 0.20 17.87
C VAL A 305 8.46 -0.56 16.62
N ARG A 306 9.17 -1.66 16.30
CA ARG A 306 8.96 -2.49 15.10
C ARG A 306 8.94 -1.67 13.80
N PRO A 307 9.96 -0.84 13.54
CA PRO A 307 9.95 0.03 12.37
C PRO A 307 9.97 -0.75 11.05
N GLU A 308 9.40 -0.17 10.00
CA GLU A 308 9.52 -0.76 8.64
C GLU A 308 10.66 -0.18 7.83
N ARG A 309 11.03 1.07 8.15
CA ARG A 309 12.02 1.86 7.45
C ARG A 309 12.73 2.73 8.46
N ILE A 310 13.97 3.05 8.15
CA ILE A 310 14.79 3.92 8.97
C ILE A 310 15.31 5.06 8.11
N TRP A 311 15.20 6.28 8.63
CA TRP A 311 15.86 7.43 8.07
C TRP A 311 16.88 7.96 9.07
N MET A 312 18.10 8.18 8.64
CA MET A 312 19.20 8.60 9.50
C MET A 312 19.77 9.91 8.96
N ALA A 313 19.70 10.97 9.76
CA ALA A 313 20.53 12.15 9.54
C ALA A 313 21.69 12.11 10.53
N LEU A 314 22.87 11.84 9.99
CA LEU A 314 24.11 11.75 10.75
C LEU A 314 25.04 12.88 10.30
N PRO A 315 25.69 13.63 11.21
CA PRO A 315 26.62 14.67 10.82
C PRO A 315 27.90 14.08 10.25
N TRP A 316 28.33 12.88 10.71
CA TRP A 316 29.59 12.26 10.29
C TRP A 316 29.49 10.74 10.09
N ILE A 317 30.43 10.16 9.34
CA ILE A 317 30.39 8.74 8.95
C ILE A 317 30.59 7.76 10.11
N ASP A 318 31.29 8.18 11.15
CA ASP A 318 31.54 7.41 12.38
C ASP A 318 30.45 7.60 13.44
N SER A 319 29.38 8.32 13.09
CA SER A 319 28.22 8.50 13.96
C SER A 319 27.40 7.22 13.99
N ALA A 320 27.07 6.73 15.18
CA ALA A 320 26.09 5.65 15.33
C ALA A 320 26.45 4.34 14.59
N VAL A 321 27.72 4.00 14.43
CA VAL A 321 28.15 2.82 13.65
C VAL A 321 27.51 1.53 14.17
N GLY A 322 27.33 1.38 15.48
CA GLY A 322 26.62 0.22 16.04
C GLY A 322 25.12 0.22 15.73
N PHE A 323 24.50 1.40 15.59
CA PHE A 323 23.13 1.51 15.13
C PHE A 323 23.02 1.13 13.65
N LEU A 324 23.91 1.63 12.78
CA LEU A 324 23.97 1.25 11.36
C LEU A 324 24.16 -0.27 11.21
N ALA A 325 25.04 -0.87 12.01
CA ALA A 325 25.23 -2.31 12.05
C ALA A 325 23.95 -3.05 12.49
N ALA A 326 23.21 -2.51 13.46
CA ALA A 326 21.91 -3.08 13.86
C ALA A 326 20.89 -3.03 12.71
N VAL A 327 20.79 -1.89 11.99
CA VAL A 327 19.90 -1.76 10.80
C VAL A 327 20.23 -2.84 9.77
N GLY A 328 21.51 -3.02 9.45
CA GLY A 328 21.99 -4.03 8.51
C GLY A 328 21.72 -5.46 9.00
N GLU A 329 21.91 -5.74 10.29
CA GLU A 329 21.69 -7.06 10.90
C GLU A 329 20.25 -7.54 10.75
N ILE A 330 19.27 -6.66 10.98
CA ILE A 330 17.85 -7.02 10.88
C ILE A 330 17.28 -6.79 9.48
N GLY A 331 18.10 -6.37 8.51
CA GLY A 331 17.71 -6.17 7.12
C GLY A 331 16.68 -5.04 6.93
N LEU A 332 16.71 -4.01 7.78
CA LEU A 332 15.78 -2.89 7.65
C LEU A 332 16.16 -1.98 6.48
N PRO A 333 15.21 -1.68 5.57
CA PRO A 333 15.42 -0.67 4.54
C PRO A 333 15.68 0.68 5.20
N GLY A 334 16.79 1.34 4.86
CA GLY A 334 17.07 2.65 5.41
C GLY A 334 17.87 3.56 4.49
N VAL A 335 17.67 4.86 4.68
CA VAL A 335 18.44 5.92 4.03
C VAL A 335 19.30 6.59 5.08
N CYS A 336 20.61 6.65 4.83
CA CYS A 336 21.55 7.42 5.64
C CYS A 336 21.96 8.67 4.87
N VAL A 337 21.67 9.84 5.44
CA VAL A 337 22.10 11.14 4.94
C VAL A 337 23.22 11.63 5.85
N TRP A 338 24.44 11.64 5.32
CA TRP A 338 25.56 12.29 5.97
C TRP A 338 25.53 13.79 5.63
N GLN A 339 25.35 14.62 6.65
CA GLN A 339 25.30 16.06 6.43
C GLN A 339 26.68 16.72 6.31
N LEU A 340 27.75 16.00 6.71
CA LEU A 340 29.16 16.40 6.60
C LEU A 340 29.41 17.87 7.01
N ALA A 341 28.60 18.40 7.93
CA ALA A 341 28.66 19.79 8.36
C ALA A 341 29.65 19.92 9.50
N THR A 342 30.69 20.72 9.30
CA THR A 342 31.75 20.98 10.30
C THR A 342 31.40 22.12 11.26
N GLU A 343 30.35 22.89 10.97
CA GLU A 343 30.01 24.10 11.73
C GLU A 343 28.63 23.98 12.40
N VAL A 344 28.60 24.24 13.71
CA VAL A 344 27.35 24.43 14.47
C VAL A 344 26.83 25.83 14.14
N VAL A 345 25.81 25.91 13.29
CA VAL A 345 25.10 27.18 13.08
C VAL A 345 24.05 27.32 14.17
N SER A 346 24.27 28.23 15.13
CA SER A 346 23.25 28.57 16.13
C SER A 346 22.08 29.26 15.44
N ILE A 347 20.92 28.63 15.44
CA ILE A 347 19.70 29.21 14.87
C ILE A 347 18.97 29.97 15.99
N PRO A 348 18.72 31.29 15.86
CA PRO A 348 17.96 32.03 16.85
C PRO A 348 16.60 31.38 17.05
N GLY A 349 16.28 31.01 18.30
CA GLY A 349 14.99 30.38 18.63
C GLY A 349 13.83 31.23 18.13
N SER A 350 12.83 30.58 17.52
CA SER A 350 11.60 31.23 17.04
C SER A 350 11.06 32.17 18.12
N PRO A 351 10.72 33.44 17.79
CA PRO A 351 10.20 34.37 18.78
C PRO A 351 8.94 33.76 19.40
N ARG A 352 8.94 33.66 20.74
CA ARG A 352 7.75 33.33 21.51
C ARG A 352 6.66 34.31 21.09
N ARG A 353 5.56 33.82 20.49
CA ARG A 353 4.33 34.61 20.44
C ARG A 353 3.89 34.82 21.89
N SER A 354 4.03 36.04 22.37
CA SER A 354 3.53 36.46 23.67
C SER A 354 2.01 36.36 23.71
N ARG A 355 1.49 35.68 24.72
CA ARG A 355 0.60 36.31 25.70
C ARG A 355 1.02 35.87 27.08
#